data_AF-A0A2W6CW87-F1
#
_entry.id   AF-A0A2W6CW87-F1
#
_cell.length_a   1.000
_cell.length_b   1.000
_cell.length_c   1.000
_cell.angle_alpha   90.00
_cell.angle_beta   90.00
_cell.angle_gamma   90.00
#
_symmetry.space_group_name_H-M   'P 1'
#
loop_
_entity.id
_entity.type
_entity.pdbx_description
1 polymer ?
#
loop_
_entity_poly.entity_id
_entity_poly.type
_entity_poly.pdbx_seq_one_letter_code
_entity_poly.pdbx_strand_id
1 'polypeptide(L)'
;MGGDGIAYDLVLVAHVLSAVVAVGAVLATGAYASVAGRPGALGGQGAVRRYFRPGTNWLSRVLYAVPILGMVLVVLGHGTGSLGELWLWLSTLLWVLAAALAQGVLWPAERTLQALLEASEGAPGEGPKGGDGGEATGGQGAGDRGSTSRQASLAAAGVDLCLLASFVLMVGRPGSG
;
A
#
# COMPACT_ATOMS: atom_id res chain seq x y z
N MET A 1 -0.37 4.58 -40.65
CA MET A 1 -0.38 3.44 -39.71
C MET A 1 0.54 3.72 -38.51
N GLY A 2 0.36 4.81 -37.73
CA GLY A 2 1.40 5.17 -36.74
C GLY A 2 0.96 5.84 -35.43
N GLY A 3 -0.21 6.50 -35.36
CA GLY A 3 -0.62 7.22 -34.15
C GLY A 3 -1.25 6.32 -33.08
N ASP A 4 -2.21 5.49 -33.49
CA ASP A 4 -3.04 4.71 -32.56
C ASP A 4 -2.27 3.59 -31.86
N GLY A 5 -1.31 2.97 -32.57
CA GLY A 5 -0.43 1.95 -31.99
C GLY A 5 0.54 2.53 -30.94
N ILE A 6 1.15 3.69 -31.23
CA ILE A 6 2.06 4.34 -30.28
C ILE A 6 1.30 4.82 -29.04
N ALA A 7 0.10 5.39 -29.22
CA ALA A 7 -0.74 5.81 -28.10
C ALA A 7 -1.12 4.61 -27.21
N TYR A 8 -1.52 3.49 -27.82
CA TYR A 8 -1.82 2.25 -27.09
C TYR A 8 -0.60 1.75 -26.30
N ASP A 9 0.58 1.66 -26.93
CA ASP A 9 1.80 1.18 -26.29
C ASP A 9 2.22 2.05 -25.10
N LEU A 10 2.11 3.38 -25.23
CA LEU A 10 2.42 4.31 -24.14
C LEU A 10 1.46 4.15 -22.96
N VAL A 11 0.16 4.05 -23.21
CA VAL A 11 -0.83 3.82 -22.15
C VAL A 11 -0.61 2.45 -21.51
N LEU A 12 -0.22 1.43 -22.29
CA LEU A 12 0.05 0.09 -21.78
C LEU A 12 1.25 0.10 -20.84
N VAL A 13 2.35 0.71 -21.26
CA VAL A 13 3.54 0.87 -20.41
C VAL A 13 3.20 1.65 -19.15
N ALA A 14 2.46 2.76 -19.26
CA ALA A 14 2.03 3.54 -18.10
C ALA A 14 1.14 2.75 -17.14
N HIS A 15 0.22 1.93 -17.67
CA HIS A 15 -0.66 1.08 -16.88
C HIS A 15 0.15 0.02 -16.10
N VAL A 16 1.07 -0.68 -16.77
CA VAL A 16 1.91 -1.69 -16.14
C VAL A 16 2.82 -1.06 -15.09
N LEU A 17 3.50 0.04 -15.41
CA LEU A 17 4.38 0.74 -14.46
C LEU A 17 3.61 1.25 -13.25
N SER A 18 2.42 1.83 -13.43
CA SER A 18 1.59 2.27 -12.31
C SER A 18 1.14 1.11 -11.43
N ALA A 19 0.79 -0.04 -12.03
CA ALA A 19 0.42 -1.23 -11.28
C ALA A 19 1.60 -1.81 -10.47
N VAL A 20 2.80 -1.86 -11.06
CA VAL A 20 4.03 -2.28 -10.36
C VAL A 20 4.36 -1.35 -9.19
N VAL A 21 4.28 -0.03 -9.40
CA VAL A 21 4.51 0.95 -8.34
C VAL A 21 3.48 0.83 -7.23
N ALA A 22 2.20 0.64 -7.56
CA ALA A 22 1.12 0.46 -6.59
C ALA A 22 1.32 -0.81 -5.74
N VAL A 23 1.66 -1.95 -6.35
CA VAL A 23 1.94 -3.20 -5.62
C VAL A 23 3.20 -3.06 -4.76
N GLY A 24 4.29 -2.56 -5.35
CA GLY A 24 5.57 -2.40 -4.63
C GLY A 24 5.44 -1.50 -3.40
N ALA A 25 4.62 -0.45 -3.50
CA ALA A 25 4.27 0.42 -2.40
C ALA A 25 3.57 -0.29 -1.24
N VAL A 26 2.52 -1.07 -1.53
CA VAL A 26 1.75 -1.80 -0.52
C VAL A 26 2.62 -2.85 0.16
N LEU A 27 3.40 -3.60 -0.63
CA LEU A 27 4.37 -4.59 -0.13
C LEU A 27 5.42 -3.94 0.77
N ALA A 28 5.99 -2.80 0.36
CA ALA A 28 6.96 -2.07 1.16
C ALA A 28 6.34 -1.61 2.49
N THR A 29 5.13 -1.05 2.46
CA THR A 29 4.42 -0.65 3.68
C THR A 29 4.19 -1.84 4.60
N GLY A 30 3.74 -2.99 4.08
CA GLY A 30 3.56 -4.21 4.87
C GLY A 30 4.85 -4.70 5.52
N ALA A 31 5.95 -4.74 4.75
CA ALA A 31 7.26 -5.18 5.22
C ALA A 31 7.87 -4.23 6.27
N TYR A 32 7.77 -2.92 6.07
CA TYR A 32 8.27 -1.94 7.04
C TYR A 32 7.38 -1.89 8.29
N ALA A 33 6.06 -2.06 8.16
CA ALA A 33 5.15 -2.18 9.29
C ALA A 33 5.46 -3.41 10.14
N SER A 34 5.70 -4.58 9.55
CA SER A 34 6.02 -5.81 10.30
C SER A 34 7.35 -5.71 11.06
N VAL A 35 8.32 -4.98 10.51
CA VAL A 35 9.60 -4.68 11.19
C VAL A 35 9.43 -3.67 12.32
N ALA A 36 8.54 -2.68 12.16
CA ALA A 36 8.25 -1.66 13.18
C ALA A 36 7.60 -2.23 14.45
N GLY A 37 6.84 -3.32 14.34
CA GLY A 37 6.15 -3.97 15.45
C GLY A 37 7.03 -4.89 16.32
N ARG A 38 8.30 -5.09 15.96
CA ARG A 38 9.20 -5.99 16.69
C ARG A 38 9.66 -5.38 18.03
N PRO A 39 9.65 -6.13 19.15
CA PRO A 39 10.21 -5.67 20.42
C PRO A 39 11.69 -5.29 20.27
N GLY A 40 12.13 -4.17 20.85
CA GLY A 40 13.52 -3.70 20.76
C GLY A 40 13.90 -2.94 19.47
N ALA A 41 12.93 -2.72 18.56
CA ALA A 41 13.10 -2.01 17.29
C ALA A 41 13.67 -0.57 17.37
N LEU A 42 13.59 0.08 18.54
CA LEU A 42 13.87 1.51 18.70
C LEU A 42 15.35 1.88 18.56
N GLY A 43 16.29 0.96 18.80
CA GLY A 43 17.73 1.24 18.80
C GLY A 43 18.44 1.16 17.45
N GLY A 44 17.80 0.65 16.38
CA GLY A 44 18.51 0.28 15.14
C GLY A 44 17.80 0.58 13.82
N GLN A 45 16.65 1.26 13.81
CA GLN A 45 15.77 1.33 12.63
C GLN A 45 15.74 2.69 11.93
N GLY A 46 16.90 3.25 11.59
CA GLY A 46 16.98 4.43 10.72
C GLY A 46 16.26 4.25 9.36
N ALA A 47 16.20 3.02 8.84
CA ALA A 47 15.49 2.68 7.61
C ALA A 47 13.96 2.77 7.74
N VAL A 48 13.37 2.22 8.81
CA VAL A 48 11.91 2.28 9.06
C VAL A 48 11.48 3.73 9.28
N ARG A 49 12.26 4.49 10.06
CA ARG A 49 12.03 5.93 10.26
C ARG A 49 12.11 6.72 8.96
N ARG A 50 13.09 6.42 8.11
CA ARG A 50 13.23 7.07 6.80
C ARG A 50 12.08 6.74 5.86
N TYR A 51 11.58 5.50 5.89
CA TYR A 51 10.44 5.09 5.07
C TYR A 51 9.16 5.79 5.48
N PHE A 52 8.85 5.82 6.78
CA PHE A 52 7.65 6.46 7.30
C PHE A 52 7.79 7.99 7.46
N ARG A 53 8.83 8.64 6.95
CA ARG A 53 8.91 10.10 7.03
C ARG A 53 7.65 10.75 6.40
N PRO A 54 7.02 11.75 7.04
CA PRO A 54 5.87 12.44 6.47
C PRO A 54 6.23 12.97 5.08
N GLY A 55 5.42 12.59 4.09
CA GLY A 55 5.66 12.94 2.70
C GLY A 55 4.34 13.03 1.93
N THR A 56 4.36 13.73 0.80
CA THR A 56 3.21 13.79 -0.10
C THR A 56 2.88 12.37 -0.56
N ASN A 57 1.65 11.94 -0.31
CA ASN A 57 1.18 10.59 -0.61
C ASN A 57 0.94 10.41 -2.12
N TRP A 58 2.01 10.49 -2.92
CA TRP A 58 1.99 10.24 -4.36
C TRP A 58 1.60 8.79 -4.67
N LEU A 59 1.94 7.89 -3.76
CA LEU A 59 1.62 6.47 -3.81
C LEU A 59 0.12 6.22 -3.89
N SER A 60 -0.69 6.91 -3.08
CA SER A 60 -2.15 6.78 -3.15
C SER A 60 -2.69 7.26 -4.50
N ARG A 61 -2.08 8.28 -5.11
CA ARG A 61 -2.48 8.79 -6.42
C ARG A 61 -2.22 7.81 -7.55
N VAL A 62 -1.06 7.13 -7.51
CA VAL A 62 -0.69 6.10 -8.51
C VAL A 62 -1.68 4.92 -8.47
N LEU A 63 -2.22 4.59 -7.30
CA LEU A 63 -3.19 3.51 -7.15
C LEU A 63 -4.50 3.75 -7.93
N TYR A 64 -4.90 5.01 -8.14
CA TYR A 64 -6.06 5.37 -8.97
C TYR A 64 -5.73 5.42 -10.46
N ALA A 65 -4.45 5.61 -10.82
CA ALA A 65 -4.05 5.68 -12.22
C ALA A 65 -4.29 4.33 -12.93
N VAL A 66 -4.11 3.21 -12.24
CA VAL A 66 -4.23 1.87 -12.82
C VAL A 66 -5.61 1.59 -13.43
N PRO A 67 -6.75 1.72 -12.71
CA PRO A 67 -8.05 1.44 -13.30
C PRO A 67 -8.41 2.44 -14.40
N ILE A 68 -7.99 3.70 -14.28
CA ILE A 68 -8.22 4.71 -15.31
C ILE A 68 -7.47 4.34 -16.60
N LEU A 69 -6.19 4.04 -16.51
CA LEU A 69 -5.38 3.63 -17.66
C LEU A 69 -5.87 2.30 -18.25
N GLY A 70 -6.36 1.38 -17.41
CA GLY A 70 -6.97 0.13 -17.85
C GLY A 70 -8.23 0.36 -18.70
N MET A 71 -9.10 1.27 -18.28
CA MET A 71 -10.28 1.66 -19.07
C MET A 71 -9.90 2.34 -20.39
N VAL A 72 -8.86 3.20 -20.38
CA VAL A 72 -8.35 3.82 -21.61
C VAL A 72 -7.81 2.77 -22.58
N LEU A 73 -7.07 1.76 -22.09
CA LEU A 73 -6.57 0.66 -22.92
C LEU A 73 -7.69 -0.14 -23.58
N VAL A 74 -8.78 -0.38 -22.86
CA VAL A 74 -9.94 -1.11 -23.38
C VAL A 74 -10.55 -0.35 -24.55
N VAL A 75 -10.76 0.96 -24.39
CA VAL A 75 -11.31 1.81 -25.45
C VAL A 75 -10.38 1.88 -26.66
N LEU A 76 -9.06 2.05 -26.44
CA LEU A 76 -8.07 2.16 -27.52
C LEU A 76 -7.82 0.85 -28.25
N GLY A 77 -7.80 -0.29 -27.55
CA GLY A 77 -7.37 -1.57 -28.10
C GLY A 77 -8.47 -2.43 -28.66
N HIS A 78 -9.67 -2.44 -28.06
CA HIS A 78 -10.72 -3.44 -28.36
C HIS A 78 -12.08 -2.79 -28.71
N GLY A 79 -12.18 -1.46 -28.59
CA GLY A 79 -13.44 -0.73 -28.70
C GLY A 79 -14.39 -1.03 -27.54
N THR A 80 -15.62 -0.53 -27.62
CA THR A 80 -16.62 -0.66 -26.54
C THR A 80 -17.18 -2.08 -26.38
N GLY A 81 -16.87 -3.01 -27.29
CA GLY A 81 -17.38 -4.39 -27.28
C GLY A 81 -16.91 -5.23 -26.08
N SER A 82 -15.70 -4.98 -25.55
CA SER A 82 -15.18 -5.71 -24.38
C SER A 82 -15.65 -5.13 -23.04
N LEU A 83 -16.39 -4.01 -23.03
CA LEU A 83 -16.99 -3.45 -21.81
C LEU A 83 -18.11 -4.33 -21.26
N GLY A 84 -18.62 -5.29 -22.04
CA GLY A 84 -19.58 -6.30 -21.58
C GLY A 84 -18.95 -7.49 -20.87
N GLU A 85 -17.62 -7.63 -20.88
CA GLU A 85 -16.95 -8.77 -20.26
C GLU A 85 -17.02 -8.67 -18.73
N LEU A 86 -17.79 -9.56 -18.10
CA LEU A 86 -17.94 -9.63 -16.63
C LEU A 86 -16.58 -9.65 -15.91
N TRP A 87 -15.59 -10.26 -16.56
CA TRP A 87 -14.23 -10.34 -16.08
C TRP A 87 -13.58 -8.99 -15.80
N LEU A 88 -13.71 -8.04 -16.74
CA LEU A 88 -13.19 -6.69 -16.63
C LEU A 88 -13.80 -5.97 -15.43
N TRP A 89 -15.09 -6.16 -15.21
CA TRP A 89 -15.79 -5.59 -14.06
C TRP A 89 -15.36 -6.23 -12.73
N LEU A 90 -15.16 -7.55 -12.69
CA LEU A 90 -14.67 -8.25 -11.49
C LEU A 90 -13.28 -7.78 -11.10
N SER A 91 -12.33 -7.69 -12.04
CA SER A 91 -10.98 -7.19 -11.77
C SER A 91 -10.98 -5.73 -11.32
N THR A 92 -11.84 -4.91 -11.95
CA THR A 92 -12.00 -3.49 -11.59
C THR A 92 -12.60 -3.33 -10.19
N LEU A 93 -13.64 -4.09 -9.87
CA LEU A 93 -14.27 -4.06 -8.55
C LEU A 93 -13.27 -4.46 -7.45
N LEU A 94 -12.47 -5.49 -7.70
CA LEU A 94 -11.44 -5.94 -6.78
C LEU A 94 -10.34 -4.88 -6.59
N TRP A 95 -9.99 -4.14 -7.65
CA TRP A 95 -9.08 -3.00 -7.55
C TRP A 95 -9.67 -1.86 -6.71
N VAL A 96 -10.95 -1.54 -6.92
CA VAL A 96 -11.66 -0.53 -6.13
C VAL A 96 -11.70 -0.94 -4.66
N LEU A 97 -11.93 -2.21 -4.36
CA LEU A 97 -11.90 -2.74 -3.00
C LEU A 97 -10.50 -2.62 -2.37
N ALA A 98 -9.44 -2.95 -3.13
CA ALA A 98 -8.06 -2.76 -2.69
C ALA A 98 -7.78 -1.28 -2.37
N ALA A 99 -8.22 -0.36 -3.24
CA ALA A 99 -8.09 1.07 -3.03
C ALA A 99 -8.88 1.56 -1.80
N ALA A 100 -10.08 1.02 -1.57
CA ALA A 100 -10.89 1.36 -0.41
C ALA A 100 -10.24 0.86 0.89
N LEU A 101 -9.68 -0.36 0.91
CA LEU A 101 -8.94 -0.89 2.05
C LEU A 101 -7.67 -0.07 2.34
N ALA A 102 -6.96 0.33 1.30
CA ALA A 102 -5.80 1.22 1.46
C ALA A 102 -6.21 2.58 2.06
N GLN A 103 -7.33 3.16 1.60
CA GLN A 103 -7.89 4.41 2.14
C GLN A 103 -8.39 4.31 3.57
N GLY A 104 -9.19 3.30 3.86
CA GLY A 104 -9.89 3.18 5.13
C GLY A 104 -9.02 2.64 6.26
N VAL A 105 -7.98 1.85 5.94
CA VAL A 105 -7.23 1.11 6.95
C VAL A 105 -5.73 1.34 6.85
N LEU A 106 -5.15 1.19 5.66
CA LEU A 106 -3.69 1.25 5.50
C LEU A 106 -3.14 2.64 5.80
N TRP A 107 -3.62 3.68 5.10
CA TRP A 107 -3.12 5.05 5.28
C TRP A 107 -3.37 5.64 6.67
N PRO A 108 -4.52 5.40 7.33
CA PRO A 108 -4.68 5.78 8.74
C PRO A 108 -3.66 5.09 9.65
N ALA A 109 -3.43 3.78 9.48
CA ALA A 109 -2.46 3.05 10.29
C ALA A 109 -1.02 3.55 10.06
N GLU A 110 -0.65 3.90 8.82
CA GLU A 110 0.63 4.56 8.53
C GLU A 110 0.78 5.88 9.30
N ARG A 111 -0.23 6.77 9.26
CA ARG A 111 -0.18 8.06 9.97
C ARG A 111 -0.03 7.88 11.48
N THR A 112 -0.68 6.87 12.06
CA THR A 112 -0.53 6.53 13.47
C THR A 112 0.89 6.05 13.78
N LEU A 113 1.48 5.19 12.92
CA LEU A 113 2.88 4.77 13.07
C LEU A 113 3.85 5.95 12.96
N GLN A 114 3.60 6.90 12.05
CA GLN A 114 4.38 8.14 11.92
C GLN A 114 4.38 8.94 13.24
N ALA A 115 3.20 9.21 13.79
CA ALA A 115 3.06 9.95 15.05
C ALA A 115 3.75 9.25 16.23
N LEU A 116 3.63 7.92 16.32
CA LEU A 116 4.28 7.14 17.38
C LEU A 116 5.81 7.13 17.27
N LEU A 117 6.34 7.09 16.05
CA LEU A 117 7.79 7.15 15.79
C LEU A 117 8.37 8.54 16.08
N GLU A 118 7.65 9.61 15.72
CA GLU A 118 8.02 10.99 16.04
C GLU A 118 7.99 11.26 17.55
N ALA A 119 6.95 10.81 18.25
CA ALA A 119 6.85 10.94 19.71
C ALA A 119 8.00 10.23 20.45
N SER A 120 8.46 9.10 19.90
CA SER A 120 9.63 8.36 20.43
C SER A 120 10.97 9.04 20.12
N GLU A 121 11.02 10.01 19.20
CA GLU A 121 12.23 10.79 18.87
C GLU A 121 12.39 12.01 19.77
N GLY A 122 11.28 12.65 20.13
CA GLY A 122 11.26 13.84 20.98
C GLY A 122 11.46 13.57 22.47
N ALA A 123 11.40 12.30 22.91
CA ALA A 123 11.70 11.91 24.29
C ALA A 123 13.21 12.09 24.54
N PRO A 124 13.64 13.02 25.41
CA PRO A 124 15.05 13.15 25.77
C PRO A 124 15.52 11.82 26.34
N GLY A 125 16.65 11.30 25.86
CA GLY A 125 17.23 10.07 26.38
C GLY A 125 17.41 10.17 27.89
N GLU A 126 16.57 9.49 28.64
CA GLU A 126 16.78 9.27 30.07
C GLU A 126 18.02 8.39 30.21
N GLY A 127 19.16 9.03 30.46
CA GLY A 127 20.29 8.38 31.09
C GLY A 127 19.85 7.75 32.41
N PRO A 128 20.57 6.72 32.91
CA PRO A 128 20.11 5.92 34.03
C PRO A 128 20.04 6.77 35.30
N LYS A 129 18.83 7.21 35.67
CA LYS A 129 18.54 7.73 37.00
C LYS A 129 17.46 6.86 37.61
N GLY A 130 17.88 6.08 38.61
CA GLY A 130 16.98 5.38 39.51
C GLY A 130 15.97 6.36 40.10
N GLY A 131 14.70 6.00 40.00
CA GLY A 131 13.58 6.78 40.47
C GLY A 131 12.32 5.96 40.29
N ASP A 132 11.93 5.29 41.37
CA ASP A 132 10.66 4.62 41.59
C ASP A 132 9.48 5.46 41.05
N GLY A 133 8.74 4.95 40.04
CA GLY A 133 7.54 5.59 39.51
C GLY A 133 7.28 5.57 37.99
N GLY A 134 8.15 4.97 37.16
CA GLY A 134 8.12 5.15 35.69
C GLY A 134 7.78 3.95 34.81
N GLU A 135 6.95 2.98 35.22
CA GLU A 135 6.67 1.79 34.40
C GLU A 135 5.45 1.91 33.45
N ALA A 136 4.59 2.93 33.62
CA ALA A 136 3.32 3.01 32.88
C ALA A 136 3.47 3.50 31.42
N THR A 137 4.46 4.32 31.08
CA THR A 137 4.56 4.96 29.75
C THR A 137 5.35 4.15 28.72
N GLY A 138 6.41 3.45 29.15
CA GLY A 138 7.25 2.65 28.26
C GLY A 138 6.58 1.38 27.74
N GLY A 139 5.80 0.71 28.60
CA GLY A 139 5.03 -0.48 28.23
C GLY A 139 3.84 -0.18 27.32
N GLN A 140 3.15 0.94 27.59
CA GLN A 140 1.94 1.33 26.86
C GLN A 140 2.25 1.80 25.43
N GLY A 141 3.30 2.61 25.25
CA GLY A 141 3.75 3.02 23.91
C GLY A 141 4.38 1.90 23.07
N ALA A 142 4.84 0.81 23.69
CA ALA A 142 5.25 -0.40 22.99
C ALA A 142 4.05 -1.26 22.56
N GLY A 143 3.03 -1.38 23.42
CA GLY A 143 1.78 -2.08 23.12
C GLY A 143 0.98 -1.44 21.97
N ASP A 144 0.83 -0.12 22.00
CA ASP A 144 0.09 0.64 20.97
C ASP A 144 0.77 0.60 19.60
N ARG A 145 2.11 0.58 19.57
CA ARG A 145 2.87 0.37 18.32
C ARG A 145 2.70 -1.04 17.77
N GLY A 146 2.71 -2.06 18.64
CA GLY A 146 2.54 -3.45 18.23
C GLY A 146 1.18 -3.72 17.60
N SER A 147 0.09 -3.20 18.20
CA SER A 147 -1.27 -3.35 17.66
C SER A 147 -1.44 -2.62 16.33
N THR A 148 -0.94 -1.38 16.23
CA THR A 148 -1.00 -0.55 15.01
C THR A 148 -0.17 -1.16 13.87
N SER A 149 1.05 -1.65 14.18
CA SER A 149 1.90 -2.38 13.22
C SER A 149 1.20 -3.61 12.67
N ARG A 150 0.58 -4.41 13.55
CA ARG A 150 -0.16 -5.60 13.14
C ARG A 150 -1.34 -5.25 12.25
N GLN A 151 -2.11 -4.21 12.60
CA GLN A 151 -3.22 -3.72 11.79
C GLN A 151 -2.75 -3.26 10.40
N ALA A 152 -1.67 -2.48 10.33
CA ALA A 152 -1.08 -2.04 9.06
C ALA A 152 -0.61 -3.23 8.20
N SER A 153 0.04 -4.23 8.81
CA SER A 153 0.50 -5.43 8.09
C SER A 153 -0.63 -6.28 7.54
N LEU A 154 -1.72 -6.44 8.30
CA LEU A 154 -2.90 -7.19 7.87
C LEU A 154 -3.66 -6.45 6.77
N ALA A 155 -3.76 -5.13 6.88
CA ALA A 155 -4.34 -4.29 5.85
C ALA A 155 -3.54 -4.36 4.55
N ALA A 156 -2.20 -4.26 4.63
CA ALA A 156 -1.32 -4.41 3.48
C ALA A 156 -1.47 -5.78 2.83
N ALA A 157 -1.45 -6.86 3.63
CA ALA A 157 -1.64 -8.22 3.11
C ALA A 157 -3.01 -8.40 2.44
N GLY A 158 -4.07 -7.82 2.99
CA GLY A 158 -5.41 -7.84 2.39
C GLY A 158 -5.46 -7.11 1.04
N VAL A 159 -4.80 -5.95 0.95
CA VAL A 159 -4.66 -5.19 -0.30
C VAL A 159 -3.84 -5.98 -1.31
N ASP A 160 -2.70 -6.55 -0.92
CA ASP A 160 -1.85 -7.38 -1.79
C ASP A 160 -2.59 -8.60 -2.33
N LEU A 161 -3.38 -9.28 -1.49
CA LEU A 161 -4.22 -10.40 -1.92
C LEU A 161 -5.26 -9.96 -2.95
N CYS A 162 -5.90 -8.81 -2.76
CA CYS A 162 -6.84 -8.27 -3.74
C CYS A 162 -6.14 -7.93 -5.06
N LEU A 163 -4.95 -7.33 -5.00
CA LEU A 163 -4.16 -6.99 -6.19
C LEU A 163 -3.72 -8.26 -6.93
N LEU A 164 -3.16 -9.24 -6.23
CA LEU A 164 -2.75 -10.52 -6.80
C LEU A 164 -3.92 -11.26 -7.43
N ALA A 165 -5.06 -11.34 -6.74
CA ALA A 165 -6.26 -11.92 -7.32
C ALA A 165 -6.69 -11.13 -8.58
N SER A 166 -6.65 -9.80 -8.58
CA SER A 166 -6.97 -8.99 -9.77
C SER A 166 -6.03 -9.28 -10.95
N PHE A 167 -4.72 -9.47 -10.71
CA PHE A 167 -3.75 -9.86 -11.73
C PHE A 167 -3.99 -11.28 -12.26
N VAL A 168 -4.23 -12.24 -11.36
CA VAL A 168 -4.56 -13.63 -11.75
C VAL A 168 -5.81 -13.64 -12.61
N LEU A 169 -6.79 -12.80 -12.26
CA LEU A 169 -7.93 -12.58 -13.13
C LEU A 169 -7.43 -11.99 -14.47
N MET A 170 -6.79 -10.83 -14.53
CA MET A 170 -6.36 -10.26 -15.83
C MET A 170 -5.57 -11.21 -16.76
N VAL A 171 -4.77 -12.15 -16.23
CA VAL A 171 -4.02 -13.15 -17.01
C VAL A 171 -4.87 -14.37 -17.39
N GLY A 172 -5.75 -14.86 -16.52
CA GLY A 172 -6.46 -16.12 -16.70
C GLY A 172 -7.87 -15.95 -17.24
N ARG A 173 -8.05 -15.54 -18.50
CA ARG A 173 -9.38 -15.45 -19.16
C ARG A 173 -10.21 -16.72 -18.90
N PRO A 174 -11.31 -16.70 -18.10
CA PRO A 174 -12.12 -17.88 -17.89
C PRO A 174 -13.04 -18.03 -19.10
N GLY A 175 -12.64 -18.87 -20.06
CA GLY A 175 -13.44 -19.13 -21.27
C GLY A 175 -12.70 -19.61 -22.51
N SER A 176 -11.40 -19.94 -22.45
CA SER A 176 -10.68 -20.56 -23.58
C SER A 176 -10.64 -22.09 -23.51
N GLY A 177 -11.71 -22.72 -23.00
CA GLY A 177 -11.91 -24.16 -23.00
C GLY A 177 -13.14 -24.54 -23.79
#